data_AF-A0A7X8XHI8-F1
#
_entry.id   AF-A0A7X8XHI8-F1
#
_cell.length_a   1.000
_cell.length_b   1.000
_cell.length_c   1.000
_cell.angle_alpha   90.00
_cell.angle_beta   90.00
_cell.angle_gamma   90.00
#
_symmetry.space_group_name_H-M   'P 1'
#
loop_
_entity.id
_entity.type
_entity.pdbx_description
1 polymer ?
#
loop_
_entity_poly.entity_id
_entity_poly.type
_entity_poly.pdbx_seq_one_letter_code
_entity_poly.pdbx_strand_id
1 'polypeptide(L)'
;VDMAVGIIVGTAFTAIVNSLVKDVLMPFIGLLLGGISFADLKFIITAATADTAEVAIAWGMFIQKIIDFLIISLTVFVMVRSINSFRERFEAKKEEENAAAPPPAPPADIVLLTEIRDLLKK
;
A
#
# COMPACT_ATOMS: atom_id res chain seq x y z
N VAL A 1 12.34 -18.79 2.98
CA VAL A 1 12.48 -17.82 1.86
C VAL A 1 11.28 -16.88 1.83
N ASP A 2 10.05 -17.39 1.96
CA ASP A 2 8.82 -16.60 1.80
C ASP A 2 8.64 -15.46 2.82
N MET A 3 9.04 -15.67 4.09
CA MET A 3 9.01 -14.61 5.10
C MET A 3 10.00 -13.47 4.81
N ALA A 4 11.18 -13.79 4.29
CA ALA A 4 12.22 -12.80 3.98
C ALA A 4 11.80 -11.90 2.81
N VAL A 5 11.19 -12.49 1.78
CA VAL A 5 10.64 -11.74 0.63
C VAL A 5 9.53 -10.81 1.10
N GLY A 6 8.63 -11.27 1.97
CA GLY A 6 7.56 -10.44 2.52
C GLY A 6 8.07 -9.20 3.27
N ILE A 7 9.10 -9.34 4.10
CA ILE A 7 9.70 -8.22 4.83
C ILE A 7 10.39 -7.23 3.88
N ILE A 8 11.19 -7.73 2.92
CA ILE A 8 11.91 -6.87 1.96
C ILE A 8 10.92 -6.08 1.09
N VAL A 9 9.86 -6.73 0.60
CA VAL A 9 8.83 -6.05 -0.18
C VAL A 9 8.07 -5.06 0.69
N GLY A 10 7.77 -5.40 1.95
CA GLY A 10 7.10 -4.50 2.89
C GLY A 10 7.89 -3.22 3.18
N THR A 11 9.20 -3.32 3.41
CA THR A 11 10.05 -2.15 3.66
C THR A 11 10.22 -1.28 2.40
N ALA A 12 10.44 -1.91 1.25
CA ALA A 12 10.55 -1.21 -0.03
C ALA A 12 9.24 -0.49 -0.40
N PHE A 13 8.09 -1.16 -0.23
CA PHE A 13 6.78 -0.57 -0.47
C PHE A 13 6.52 0.63 0.45
N THR A 14 6.81 0.49 1.75
CA THR A 14 6.69 1.59 2.71
C THR A 14 7.57 2.78 2.31
N ALA A 15 8.79 2.54 1.82
CA ALA A 15 9.68 3.60 1.34
C ALA A 15 9.09 4.35 0.12
N ILE A 16 8.52 3.62 -0.85
CA ILE A 16 7.86 4.22 -2.03
C ILE A 16 6.67 5.09 -1.62
N VAL A 17 5.81 4.59 -0.73
CA VAL A 17 4.66 5.34 -0.21
C VAL A 17 5.13 6.60 0.52
N ASN A 18 6.15 6.47 1.37
CA ASN A 18 6.71 7.60 2.10
C ASN A 18 7.27 8.67 1.17
N SER A 19 7.95 8.30 0.10
CA SER A 19 8.46 9.24 -0.90
C SER A 19 7.32 9.92 -1.65
N LEU A 20 6.29 9.18 -2.08
CA LEU A 20 5.11 9.77 -2.71
C LEU A 20 4.44 10.81 -1.80
N VAL A 21 4.35 10.53 -0.51
CA VAL A 21 3.70 11.46 0.43
C VAL A 21 4.59 12.66 0.71
N LYS A 22 5.85 12.43 1.09
CA LYS A 22 6.76 13.50 1.52
C LYS A 22 7.29 14.36 0.38
N ASP A 23 7.57 13.74 -0.77
CA ASP A 23 8.26 14.41 -1.87
C ASP A 23 7.27 14.92 -2.93
N VAL A 24 6.09 14.29 -3.05
CA VAL A 24 5.07 14.70 -4.03
C VAL A 24 3.91 15.40 -3.33
N LEU A 25 3.20 14.75 -2.40
CA LEU A 25 1.99 15.33 -1.82
C LEU A 25 2.24 16.51 -0.87
N MET A 26 3.25 16.41 0.00
CA MET A 26 3.52 17.45 1.00
C MET A 26 3.87 18.81 0.39
N PRO A 27 4.66 18.94 -0.69
CA PRO A 27 4.83 20.22 -1.38
C PRO A 27 3.52 20.82 -1.90
N PHE A 28 2.62 20.01 -2.49
CA PHE A 28 1.31 20.48 -2.95
C PHE A 28 0.41 20.90 -1.79
N ILE A 29 0.37 20.11 -0.72
CA ILE A 29 -0.40 20.40 0.48
C ILE A 29 0.15 21.65 1.17
N GLY A 30 1.48 21.77 1.28
CA GLY A 30 2.17 22.92 1.85
C GLY A 30 1.89 24.19 1.05
N LEU A 31 1.86 24.13 -0.28
CA LEU A 31 1.48 25.26 -1.12
C LEU A 31 0.02 25.68 -0.92
N LEU A 32 -0.90 24.72 -0.78
CA LEU A 32 -2.33 24.99 -0.53
C LEU A 32 -2.62 25.54 0.87
N LEU A 33 -1.88 25.05 1.87
CA LEU A 33 -2.02 25.45 3.27
C LEU A 33 -1.11 26.64 3.64
N GLY A 34 -0.41 27.25 2.69
CA GLY A 34 0.42 28.44 2.95
C GLY A 34 1.67 28.19 3.80
N GLY A 35 2.21 26.97 3.76
CA GLY A 35 3.43 26.59 4.48
C GLY A 35 3.22 26.30 5.97
N ILE A 36 1.99 26.00 6.40
CA ILE A 36 1.70 25.64 7.79
C ILE A 36 2.45 24.35 8.16
N SER A 37 3.52 24.52 8.92
CA SER A 37 4.22 23.48 9.65
C SER A 37 3.80 23.58 11.11
N PHE A 38 3.20 22.52 11.65
CA PHE A 38 2.91 22.44 13.08
C PHE A 38 4.16 22.10 13.88
N ALA A 39 5.28 21.76 13.22
CA ALA A 39 6.52 21.34 13.88
C ALA A 39 7.11 22.40 14.83
N ASP A 40 6.84 23.69 14.56
CA ASP A 40 7.37 24.80 15.36
C ASP A 40 6.58 25.05 16.65
N LEU A 41 5.42 24.40 16.81
CA LEU A 41 4.62 24.49 18.02
C LEU A 41 5.27 23.65 19.13
N LYS A 42 5.96 24.35 20.04
CA LYS A 42 6.60 23.75 21.20
C LYS A 42 6.31 24.57 22.44
N PHE A 43 6.10 23.88 23.55
CA PHE A 43 6.01 24.51 24.86
C PHE A 43 7.38 24.42 25.54
N ILE A 44 8.08 25.55 25.60
CA ILE A 44 9.43 25.63 26.20
C ILE A 44 9.26 25.63 27.72
N ILE A 45 9.78 24.59 28.38
CA ILE A 45 9.79 24.45 29.83
C ILE A 45 11.03 25.14 30.40
N THR A 46 12.19 24.91 29.76
CA THR A 46 13.46 25.54 30.12
C THR A 46 14.09 26.11 28.86
N ALA A 47 14.34 27.42 28.86
CA ALA A 47 15.05 28.08 27.77
C ALA A 47 16.49 27.56 27.69
N ALA A 48 17.02 27.41 26.47
CA ALA A 48 18.42 27.06 26.27
C ALA A 48 19.33 28.13 26.89
N THR A 49 20.35 27.70 27.64
CA THR A 49 21.48 28.56 28.01
C THR A 49 22.72 28.14 27.22
N ALA A 50 23.82 28.88 27.35
CA ALA A 50 25.05 28.63 26.58
C ALA A 50 25.60 27.20 26.71
N ASP A 51 25.26 26.48 27.79
CA ASP A 51 25.75 25.14 28.10
C ASP A 51 24.65 24.06 28.12
N THR A 52 23.37 24.41 27.96
CA THR A 52 22.27 23.42 28.00
C THR A 52 21.26 23.59 26.88
N ALA A 53 20.92 22.46 26.25
CA ALA A 53 19.87 22.40 25.24
C ALA A 53 18.51 22.80 25.83
N GLU A 54 17.64 23.41 25.01
CA GLU A 54 16.28 23.73 25.45
C GLU A 54 15.54 22.45 25.84
N VAL A 55 14.76 22.54 26.91
CA VAL A 55 13.80 21.49 27.26
C VAL A 55 12.44 21.98 26.87
N ALA A 56 11.93 21.49 25.74
CA ALA A 56 10.64 21.87 25.20
C ALA A 56 9.79 20.63 24.91
N ILE A 57 8.50 20.69 25.23
CA ILE A 57 7.51 19.72 24.77
C ILE A 57 7.10 20.13 23.35
N ALA A 58 7.66 19.45 22.35
CA ALA A 58 7.34 19.65 20.93
C ALA A 58 6.01 18.95 20.54
N TRP A 59 4.90 19.37 21.14
CA TRP A 59 3.57 18.82 20.84
C TRP A 59 3.14 19.06 19.38
N GLY A 60 3.65 20.12 18.77
CA GLY A 60 3.49 20.41 17.36
C GLY A 60 4.02 19.33 16.43
N MET A 61 5.20 18.78 16.75
CA MET A 61 5.77 17.66 16.01
C MET A 61 4.91 16.40 16.13
N PHE A 62 4.28 16.17 17.29
CA PHE A 62 3.36 15.05 17.45
C PHE A 62 2.13 15.19 16.55
N ILE A 63 1.51 16.37 16.51
CA ILE A 63 0.37 16.65 15.61
C ILE A 63 0.80 16.52 14.14
N GLN A 64 1.98 17.04 13.78
CA GLN A 64 2.55 16.86 12.45
C GLN A 64 2.62 15.38 12.08
N LYS A 65 3.07 14.50 12.98
CA LYS A 65 3.12 13.05 12.73
C LYS A 65 1.77 12.39 12.60
N ILE A 66 0.75 12.86 13.33
CA ILE A 66 -0.62 12.40 13.14
C ILE A 66 -1.13 12.76 11.74
N ILE A 67 -0.89 14.00 11.30
CA ILE A 67 -1.29 14.47 9.97
C ILE A 67 -0.54 13.69 8.88
N ASP A 68 0.78 13.53 9.01
CA ASP A 68 1.61 12.71 8.09
C ASP A 68 1.03 11.29 7.96
N PHE A 69 0.68 10.65 9.08
CA PHE A 69 0.08 9.31 9.09
C PHE A 69 -1.28 9.24 8.41
N LEU A 70 -2.15 10.24 8.63
CA LEU A 70 -3.45 10.33 7.96
C LEU A 70 -3.29 10.49 6.45
N ILE A 71 -2.33 11.31 5.99
CA ILE A 71 -2.06 11.48 4.55
C ILE A 71 -1.49 10.18 3.96
N ILE A 72 -0.55 9.53 4.65
CA ILE A 72 0.04 8.26 4.22
C ILE A 72 -1.05 7.18 4.09
N SER A 73 -1.87 7.01 5.13
CA SER A 73 -2.94 5.99 5.12
C SER A 73 -3.96 6.25 4.01
N LEU A 74 -4.35 7.50 3.77
CA LEU A 74 -5.23 7.88 2.65
C LEU A 74 -4.59 7.57 1.30
N THR A 75 -3.29 7.86 1.15
CA THR A 75 -2.54 7.61 -0.08
C THR A 75 -2.44 6.10 -0.37
N VAL A 76 -2.11 5.30 0.64
CA VAL A 76 -2.09 3.83 0.52
C VAL A 76 -3.47 3.30 0.16
N PHE A 77 -4.52 3.82 0.79
CA PHE A 77 -5.90 3.42 0.48
C PHE A 77 -6.25 3.70 -0.99
N VAL A 78 -5.95 4.90 -1.49
CA VAL A 78 -6.19 5.26 -2.89
C VAL A 78 -5.36 4.39 -3.84
N MET A 79 -4.10 4.12 -3.50
CA MET A 79 -3.21 3.28 -4.31
C MET A 79 -3.73 1.84 -4.41
N VAL A 80 -4.07 1.22 -3.28
CA VAL A 80 -4.62 -0.14 -3.23
C VAL A 80 -5.98 -0.20 -3.94
N ARG A 81 -6.85 0.79 -3.72
CA ARG A 81 -8.14 0.90 -4.42
C ARG A 81 -7.95 1.00 -5.93
N SER A 82 -6.98 1.78 -6.38
CA SER A 82 -6.68 1.94 -7.81
C SER A 82 -6.24 0.61 -8.41
N ILE A 83 -5.30 -0.07 -7.76
CA ILE A 83 -4.81 -1.39 -8.21
C ILE A 83 -5.96 -2.40 -8.25
N ASN A 84 -6.79 -2.48 -7.21
CA ASN A 84 -7.93 -3.38 -7.17
C ASN A 84 -8.96 -3.07 -8.26
N SER A 85 -9.25 -1.79 -8.52
CA SER A 85 -10.17 -1.39 -9.58
C SER A 85 -9.63 -1.70 -10.98
N PHE A 86 -8.32 -1.54 -11.21
CA PHE A 86 -7.70 -1.97 -12.46
C PHE A 86 -7.75 -3.49 -12.60
N ARG A 87 -7.44 -4.23 -11.53
CA ARG A 87 -7.49 -5.70 -11.55
C ARG A 87 -8.88 -6.23 -11.88
N GLU A 88 -9.95 -5.68 -11.29
CA GLU A 88 -11.33 -6.03 -11.63
C GLU A 88 -11.64 -5.81 -13.12
N ARG A 89 -11.13 -4.72 -13.72
CA ARG A 89 -11.31 -4.44 -15.15
C ARG A 89 -10.50 -5.38 -16.06
N PHE A 90 -9.32 -5.82 -15.62
CA PHE A 90 -8.50 -6.77 -16.35
C PHE A 90 -9.03 -8.20 -16.23
N GLU A 91 -9.52 -8.61 -15.06
CA GLU A 91 -10.13 -9.91 -14.82
C GLU A 91 -11.48 -10.03 -15.55
N ALA A 92 -12.32 -8.98 -15.54
CA ALA A 92 -13.58 -8.96 -16.30
C ALA A 92 -13.37 -9.11 -17.82
N LYS A 93 -12.33 -8.46 -18.38
CA LYS A 93 -11.96 -8.66 -19.81
C LYS A 93 -11.47 -10.08 -20.10
N LYS A 94 -10.78 -10.70 -19.14
CA LYS A 94 -10.25 -12.06 -19.28
C LYS A 94 -11.35 -13.11 -19.16
N GLU A 95 -12.40 -12.84 -18.41
CA GLU A 95 -13.60 -13.68 -18.31
C GLU A 95 -14.46 -13.61 -19.58
N GLU A 96 -14.60 -12.43 -20.21
CA GLU A 96 -15.24 -12.31 -21.53
C GLU A 96 -14.48 -13.06 -22.64
N GLU A 97 -13.14 -13.04 -22.60
CA GLU A 97 -12.29 -13.77 -23.54
C GLU A 97 -12.30 -15.29 -23.28
N ASN A 98 -12.35 -15.73 -22.02
CA ASN A 98 -12.50 -17.15 -21.65
C ASN A 98 -13.90 -17.70 -21.87
N ALA A 99 -14.96 -16.88 -21.79
CA ALA A 99 -16.32 -17.30 -22.11
C ALA A 99 -16.52 -17.57 -23.62
N ALA A 100 -15.67 -16.99 -24.47
CA ALA A 100 -15.60 -17.28 -25.90
C ALA A 100 -14.68 -18.47 -26.23
N ALA A 101 -13.85 -18.92 -25.29
CA ALA A 101 -13.04 -20.13 -25.46
C ALA A 101 -13.88 -21.38 -25.15
N PRO A 102 -13.79 -22.45 -25.95
CA PRO A 102 -14.38 -23.73 -25.58
C PRO A 102 -13.87 -24.15 -24.19
N PRO A 103 -14.71 -24.77 -23.35
CA PRO A 103 -14.32 -25.17 -22.01
C PRO A 103 -12.99 -25.94 -22.06
N PRO A 104 -12.05 -25.64 -21.14
CA PRO A 104 -10.75 -26.29 -21.13
C PRO A 104 -10.97 -27.80 -21.14
N ALA A 105 -10.29 -28.49 -22.05
CA ALA A 105 -10.36 -29.93 -22.16
C ALA A 105 -10.12 -30.53 -20.75
N PRO A 106 -10.91 -31.53 -20.33
CA PRO A 106 -10.72 -32.16 -19.03
C PRO A 106 -9.24 -32.56 -18.88
N PRO A 107 -8.64 -32.39 -17.70
CA PRO A 107 -7.28 -32.84 -17.44
C PRO A 107 -7.10 -34.29 -17.90
N ALA A 108 -5.94 -34.61 -18.47
CA ALA A 108 -5.65 -35.94 -19.02
C ALA A 108 -5.94 -37.06 -18.01
N ASP A 109 -5.67 -36.80 -16.74
CA ASP A 109 -5.96 -37.73 -15.63
C ASP A 109 -7.46 -38.03 -15.51
N ILE A 110 -8.33 -37.03 -15.67
CA ILE A 110 -9.79 -37.21 -15.60
C ILE A 110 -10.30 -38.00 -16.82
N VAL A 111 -9.70 -37.77 -17.99
CA VAL A 111 -10.01 -38.54 -19.21
C VAL A 111 -9.62 -40.00 -19.04
N LEU A 112 -8.37 -40.27 -18.60
CA LEU A 112 -7.87 -41.61 -18.34
C LEU A 112 -8.68 -42.35 -17.28
N LEU A 113 -9.06 -41.67 -16.19
CA LEU A 113 -9.92 -42.27 -15.16
C LEU A 113 -11.32 -42.60 -15.68
N THR A 114 -11.85 -41.81 -16.62
CA THR A 114 -13.14 -42.08 -17.26
C THR A 114 -13.04 -43.30 -18.18
N GLU A 115 -11.97 -43.41 -18.97
CA GLU A 115 -11.70 -44.57 -19.83
C GLU A 115 -11.50 -45.85 -19.01
N ILE A 116 -10.73 -45.79 -17.92
CA ILE A 116 -10.50 -46.92 -17.00
C ILE A 116 -11.82 -47.39 -16.38
N ARG A 117 -12.69 -46.46 -15.94
CA ARG A 117 -14.00 -46.79 -15.39
C ARG A 117 -14.88 -47.53 -16.40
N ASP A 118 -14.87 -47.09 -17.65
CA ASP A 118 -15.70 -47.68 -18.70
C ASP A 118 -15.15 -49.03 -19.18
N LEU A 119 -13.83 -49.24 -19.12
CA LEU A 119 -13.19 -50.54 -19.33
C LEU A 119 -13.52 -51.55 -18.20
N LEU A 120 -13.62 -51.09 -16.95
CA LEU A 120 -13.99 -51.91 -15.79
C LEU A 120 -15.48 -52.29 -15.72
N LYS A 121 -16.33 -51.58 -16.47
CA LYS A 121 -17.77 -51.87 -16.55
C LYS A 121 -18.12 -52.97 -17.57
N LYS A 122 -17.16 -53.40 -18.39
CA LYS A 122 -17.27 -54.56 -19.28
C LYS A 122 -16.78 -55.82 -18.58
#